data_AF-A0AAU5ZQQ5-F1
#
_entry.id   AF-A0AAU5ZQQ5-F1
#
_cell.length_a   1.000
_cell.length_b   1.000
_cell.length_c   1.000
_cell.angle_alpha   90.00
_cell.angle_beta   90.00
_cell.angle_gamma   90.00
#
_symmetry.space_group_name_H-M   'P 1'
#
loop_
_entity.id
_entity.type
_entity.pdbx_description
1 polymer ?
#
loop_
_entity_poly.entity_id
_entity_poly.type
_entity_poly.pdbx_seq_one_letter_code
_entity_poly.pdbx_strand_id
1 'polypeptide(L)'
;MLTIPLAAAVALLGAVLLALVTAGIVGRRKVRAGYAVVRRGLRWLGEPARRRRRLAHRQATSRWFDADIDAVRRAYGTLGEFAATDREPERPVHALSVDDAGVTVWLSASDAADAPWTSIDSTRWRRPAAAPGLQVPGDGGGVTSPAVPTTACLVRAGTNDGNRPVFVDLSRLDGVLSVTGEKTVARDVVQNLLAEIARTRPGTPVTVLRGTADAPPLAVPPSLQQLPQVTPQAVAVPVPAHGTVRAAAARRPLRGLVVVAGTPTGREAAELAALCGPGGAGWTGLVYGEAQDAHWRWYTDGDGRVDIPVLDLKLTVPA
;
A
#
# COMPACT_ATOMS: atom_id res chain seq x y z
N MET A 1 84.35 30.07 -17.52
CA MET A 1 82.97 30.29 -18.02
C MET A 1 82.34 28.93 -18.25
N LEU A 2 81.38 28.52 -17.42
CA LEU A 2 80.66 27.25 -17.56
C LEU A 2 79.49 27.46 -18.52
N THR A 3 79.68 27.08 -19.78
CA THR A 3 78.63 27.06 -20.79
C THR A 3 77.80 25.80 -20.57
N ILE A 4 76.67 25.94 -19.86
CA ILE A 4 75.69 24.86 -19.77
C ILE A 4 75.10 24.68 -21.17
N PRO A 5 75.27 23.50 -21.80
CA PRO A 5 74.69 23.28 -23.12
C PRO A 5 73.16 23.38 -23.01
N LEU A 6 72.54 24.15 -23.92
CA LEU A 6 71.09 24.39 -23.97
C LEU A 6 70.28 23.10 -23.80
N ALA A 7 70.78 22.00 -24.37
CA ALA A 7 70.17 20.68 -24.28
C ALA A 7 70.02 20.17 -22.82
N ALA A 8 71.00 20.44 -21.94
CA ALA A 8 70.94 20.05 -20.54
C ALA A 8 69.91 20.88 -19.75
N ALA A 9 69.80 22.18 -20.06
CA ALA A 9 68.79 23.04 -19.44
C ALA A 9 67.37 22.63 -19.85
N VAL A 10 67.17 22.31 -21.13
CA VAL A 10 65.87 21.84 -21.66
C VAL A 10 65.50 20.47 -21.07
N ALA A 11 66.46 19.54 -20.96
CA ALA A 11 66.22 18.22 -20.36
C ALA A 11 65.83 18.34 -18.87
N LEU A 12 66.49 19.23 -18.12
CA LEU A 12 66.17 19.48 -16.71
C LEU A 12 64.75 20.05 -16.55
N LEU A 13 64.38 21.02 -17.38
CA LEU A 13 63.04 21.59 -17.40
C LEU A 13 61.97 20.54 -17.76
N GLY A 14 62.24 19.71 -18.77
CA GLY A 14 61.36 18.61 -19.16
C GLY A 14 61.15 17.59 -18.04
N ALA A 15 62.22 17.21 -17.33
CA ALA A 15 62.16 16.28 -16.21
C ALA A 15 61.36 16.84 -15.02
N VAL A 16 61.54 18.13 -14.69
CA VAL A 16 60.78 18.80 -13.62
C VAL A 16 59.29 18.90 -13.98
N LEU A 17 58.96 19.25 -15.22
CA LEU A 17 57.58 19.35 -15.69
C LEU A 17 56.89 17.97 -15.67
N LEU A 18 57.60 16.92 -16.12
CA LEU A 18 57.11 15.55 -16.06
C LEU A 18 56.89 15.10 -14.61
N ALA A 19 57.80 15.41 -13.70
CA ALA A 19 57.67 15.08 -12.28
C ALA A 19 56.46 15.76 -11.64
N LEU A 20 56.21 17.04 -11.94
CA LEU A 20 55.06 17.78 -11.45
C LEU A 20 53.72 17.25 -12.01
N VAL A 21 53.67 16.93 -13.30
CA VAL A 21 52.49 16.33 -13.93
C VAL A 21 52.21 14.94 -13.32
N THR A 22 53.25 14.13 -13.12
CA THR A 22 53.13 12.80 -12.52
C THR A 22 52.67 12.90 -11.06
N ALA A 23 53.23 13.83 -10.28
CA ALA A 23 52.80 14.09 -8.91
C ALA A 23 51.34 14.57 -8.84
N GLY A 24 50.91 15.44 -9.76
CA GLY A 24 49.51 15.90 -9.86
C GLY A 24 48.52 14.78 -10.20
N ILE A 25 48.90 13.86 -11.11
CA ILE A 25 48.06 12.72 -11.51
C ILE A 25 47.95 11.69 -10.37
N VAL A 26 49.07 11.35 -9.72
CA VAL A 26 49.10 10.40 -8.60
C VAL A 26 48.36 10.97 -7.38
N GLY A 27 48.50 12.27 -7.10
CA GLY A 27 47.76 12.97 -6.06
C GLY A 27 46.25 12.92 -6.28
N ARG A 28 45.77 13.20 -7.50
CA ARG A 28 44.34 13.12 -7.85
C ARG A 28 43.75 11.72 -7.69
N ARG A 29 44.51 10.66 -8.03
CA ARG A 29 44.06 9.27 -7.86
C ARG A 29 43.95 8.87 -6.38
N LYS A 30 44.92 9.24 -5.54
CA LYS A 30 44.89 8.94 -4.09
C LYS A 30 43.76 9.69 -3.36
N VAL A 31 43.53 10.96 -3.69
CA VAL A 31 42.43 11.74 -3.10
C VAL A 31 41.06 11.19 -3.50
N ARG A 32 40.86 10.78 -4.77
CA ARG A 32 39.60 10.14 -5.20
C ARG A 32 39.37 8.78 -4.54
N ALA A 33 40.42 7.98 -4.34
CA ALA A 33 40.34 6.71 -3.63
C ALA A 33 39.99 6.90 -2.15
N GLY A 34 40.64 7.87 -1.46
CA GLY A 34 40.33 8.22 -0.08
C GLY A 34 38.89 8.74 0.08
N TYR A 35 38.43 9.59 -0.84
CA TYR A 35 37.07 10.13 -0.81
C TYR A 35 35.99 9.03 -1.00
N ALA A 36 36.27 8.02 -1.83
CA ALA A 36 35.35 6.89 -2.01
C ALA A 36 35.22 6.01 -0.74
N VAL A 37 36.32 5.82 -0.01
CA VAL A 37 36.34 5.08 1.26
C VAL A 37 35.60 5.85 2.36
N VAL A 38 35.88 7.16 2.50
CA VAL A 38 35.18 8.03 3.46
C VAL A 38 33.68 8.10 3.15
N ARG A 39 33.30 8.21 1.87
CA ARG A 39 31.89 8.23 1.47
C ARG A 39 31.17 6.91 1.75
N ARG A 40 31.86 5.76 1.64
CA ARG A 40 31.30 4.46 2.07
C ARG A 40 31.14 4.38 3.59
N GLY A 41 32.12 4.85 4.36
CA GLY A 41 32.04 4.93 5.81
C GLY A 41 30.89 5.82 6.30
N LEU A 42 30.71 6.99 5.68
CA LEU A 42 29.61 7.90 6.02
C LEU A 42 28.23 7.32 5.67
N ARG A 43 28.10 6.58 4.57
CA ARG A 43 26.86 5.88 4.21
C ARG A 43 26.53 4.78 5.21
N TRP A 44 27.53 4.01 5.64
CA TRP A 44 27.34 2.95 6.62
C TRP A 44 26.90 3.47 7.99
N LEU A 45 27.39 4.63 8.40
CA LEU A 45 26.93 5.32 9.63
C LEU A 45 25.57 6.00 9.47
N GLY A 46 25.18 6.40 8.25
CA GLY A 46 23.92 7.09 7.97
C GLY A 46 22.69 6.17 7.91
N GLU A 47 22.85 4.91 7.51
CA GLU A 47 21.74 3.96 7.35
C GLU A 47 20.97 3.67 8.66
N PRO A 48 21.62 3.45 9.82
CA PRO A 48 20.91 3.30 11.09
C PRO A 48 20.06 4.53 11.44
N ALA A 49 20.59 5.73 11.22
CA ALA A 49 19.86 6.98 11.49
C ALA A 49 18.67 7.17 10.53
N ARG A 50 18.84 6.84 9.25
CA ARG A 50 17.76 6.86 8.25
C ARG A 50 16.67 5.85 8.61
N ARG A 51 17.05 4.62 8.98
CA ARG A 51 16.11 3.57 9.41
C ARG A 51 15.29 4.01 10.63
N ARG A 52 15.94 4.62 11.64
CA ARG A 52 15.25 5.18 12.81
C ARG A 52 14.28 6.30 12.43
N ARG A 53 14.67 7.23 11.55
CA ARG A 53 13.79 8.30 11.07
C ARG A 53 12.58 7.74 10.31
N ARG A 54 12.78 6.76 9.44
CA ARG A 54 11.70 6.09 8.71
C ARG A 54 10.73 5.39 9.66
N LEU A 55 11.26 4.63 10.64
CA LEU A 55 10.42 3.98 11.64
C LEU A 55 9.63 4.99 12.47
N ALA A 56 10.28 6.07 12.94
CA ALA A 56 9.61 7.13 13.69
C ALA A 56 8.51 7.82 12.88
N HIS A 57 8.74 8.02 11.57
CA HIS A 57 7.73 8.54 10.67
C HIS A 57 6.54 7.57 10.53
N ARG A 58 6.79 6.28 10.28
CA ARG A 58 5.74 5.25 10.18
C ARG A 58 4.92 5.12 11.47
N GLN A 59 5.56 5.21 12.64
CA GLN A 59 4.90 5.23 13.94
C GLN A 59 4.08 6.50 14.15
N ALA A 60 4.55 7.66 13.67
CA ALA A 60 3.77 8.88 13.69
C ALA A 60 2.54 8.78 12.79
N THR A 61 2.66 8.17 11.61
CA THR A 61 1.52 7.86 10.72
C THR A 61 0.51 6.95 11.40
N SER A 62 0.96 5.91 12.10
CA SER A 62 0.10 5.00 12.87
C SER A 62 -0.75 5.76 13.90
N ARG A 63 -0.10 6.59 14.73
CA ARG A 63 -0.78 7.46 15.71
C ARG A 63 -1.74 8.44 15.06
N TRP A 64 -1.39 8.98 13.91
CA TRP A 64 -2.25 9.90 13.17
C TRP A 64 -3.50 9.18 12.64
N PHE A 65 -3.36 7.98 12.10
CA PHE A 65 -4.50 7.17 11.64
C PHE A 65 -5.45 6.82 12.80
N ASP A 66 -4.91 6.51 13.97
CA ASP A 66 -5.74 6.22 15.15
C ASP A 66 -6.57 7.43 15.61
N ALA A 67 -6.07 8.65 15.40
CA ALA A 67 -6.77 9.89 15.76
C ALA A 67 -7.72 10.40 14.65
N ASP A 68 -7.45 10.11 13.38
CA ASP A 68 -8.17 10.67 12.23
C ASP A 68 -9.44 9.87 11.88
N ILE A 69 -10.52 10.14 12.60
CA ILE A 69 -11.85 9.56 12.36
C ILE A 69 -12.55 10.26 11.18
N ASP A 70 -12.25 11.54 10.94
CA ASP A 70 -12.96 12.34 9.94
C ASP A 70 -12.58 11.96 8.51
N ALA A 71 -11.34 11.57 8.24
CA ALA A 71 -10.98 11.02 6.93
C ALA A 71 -11.75 9.74 6.59
N VAL A 72 -11.98 8.86 7.58
CA VAL A 72 -12.79 7.64 7.39
C VAL A 72 -14.22 8.03 7.03
N ARG A 73 -14.82 8.97 7.76
CA ARG A 73 -16.19 9.43 7.48
C ARG A 73 -16.32 10.04 6.09
N ARG A 74 -15.39 10.92 5.70
CA ARG A 74 -15.34 11.54 4.36
C ARG A 74 -15.16 10.50 3.26
N ALA A 75 -14.32 9.48 3.49
CA ALA A 75 -14.10 8.38 2.56
C ALA A 75 -15.39 7.58 2.29
N TYR A 76 -16.08 7.15 3.36
CA TYR A 76 -17.37 6.44 3.22
C TYR A 76 -18.47 7.32 2.62
N GLY A 77 -18.50 8.62 2.97
CA GLY A 77 -19.42 9.58 2.36
C GLY A 77 -19.21 9.70 0.85
N THR A 78 -17.95 9.78 0.41
CA THR A 78 -17.60 9.83 -1.02
C THR A 78 -18.03 8.57 -1.76
N LEU A 79 -17.88 7.38 -1.15
CA LEU A 79 -18.35 6.13 -1.77
C LEU A 79 -19.85 6.15 -2.09
N GLY A 80 -20.65 6.88 -1.31
CA GLY A 80 -22.09 7.05 -1.56
C GLY A 80 -22.41 7.67 -2.92
N GLU A 81 -21.52 8.51 -3.48
CA GLU A 81 -21.70 9.12 -4.81
C GLU A 81 -21.52 8.13 -5.97
N PHE A 82 -20.93 6.96 -5.69
CA PHE A 82 -20.69 5.90 -6.66
C PHE A 82 -21.58 4.67 -6.43
N ALA A 83 -22.49 4.73 -5.44
CA ALA A 83 -23.44 3.67 -5.16
C ALA A 83 -24.45 3.47 -6.31
N ALA A 84 -25.02 2.27 -6.41
CA ALA A 84 -26.10 2.00 -7.34
C ALA A 84 -27.32 2.91 -7.06
N THR A 85 -27.97 3.35 -8.12
CA THR A 85 -29.24 4.09 -8.07
C THR A 85 -30.31 3.31 -8.86
N ASP A 86 -31.56 3.77 -8.82
CA ASP A 86 -32.64 3.16 -9.62
C ASP A 86 -32.37 3.21 -11.14
N ARG A 87 -31.45 4.07 -11.58
CA ARG A 87 -31.16 4.33 -13.00
C ARG A 87 -29.81 3.80 -13.45
N GLU A 88 -28.85 3.68 -12.53
CA GLU A 88 -27.47 3.37 -12.86
C GLU A 88 -26.91 2.30 -11.90
N PRO A 89 -26.19 1.29 -12.42
CA PRO A 89 -25.50 0.33 -11.57
C PRO A 89 -24.38 1.02 -10.76
N GLU A 90 -23.95 0.35 -9.68
CA GLU A 90 -22.81 0.82 -8.88
C GLU A 90 -21.56 0.96 -9.75
N ARG A 91 -20.86 2.10 -9.60
CA ARG A 91 -19.55 2.33 -10.21
C ARG A 91 -18.44 1.82 -9.28
N PRO A 92 -17.63 0.83 -9.69
CA PRO A 92 -16.62 0.25 -8.83
C PRO A 92 -15.50 1.23 -8.44
N VAL A 93 -15.54 1.73 -7.21
CA VAL A 93 -14.39 2.40 -6.58
C VAL A 93 -13.49 1.36 -5.92
N HIS A 94 -12.22 1.32 -6.31
CA HIS A 94 -11.21 0.38 -5.79
C HIS A 94 -10.35 0.98 -4.69
N ALA A 95 -10.05 2.26 -4.79
CA ALA A 95 -9.34 3.02 -3.77
C ALA A 95 -9.76 4.49 -3.81
N LEU A 96 -9.48 5.20 -2.72
CA LEU A 96 -9.67 6.64 -2.64
C LEU A 96 -8.64 7.27 -1.70
N SER A 97 -8.34 8.54 -1.91
CA SER A 97 -7.48 9.37 -1.07
C SER A 97 -8.27 10.61 -0.69
N VAL A 98 -8.30 10.92 0.60
CA VAL A 98 -8.97 12.13 1.12
C VAL A 98 -7.91 13.11 1.61
N ASP A 99 -8.05 14.37 1.22
CA ASP A 99 -7.23 15.47 1.71
C ASP A 99 -8.04 16.76 1.90
N ASP A 100 -7.39 17.82 2.35
CA ASP A 100 -8.03 19.12 2.57
C ASP A 100 -8.40 19.83 1.26
N ALA A 101 -7.73 19.49 0.16
CA ALA A 101 -8.01 20.03 -1.16
C ALA A 101 -9.10 19.23 -1.91
N GLY A 102 -9.53 18.08 -1.39
CA GLY A 102 -10.63 17.29 -1.94
C GLY A 102 -10.43 15.78 -1.83
N VAL A 103 -11.03 15.05 -2.76
CA VAL A 103 -11.00 13.59 -2.79
C VAL A 103 -10.52 13.11 -4.15
N THR A 104 -9.68 12.09 -4.16
CA THR A 104 -9.27 11.37 -5.38
C THR A 104 -9.79 9.94 -5.29
N VAL A 105 -10.37 9.41 -6.36
CA VAL A 105 -10.87 8.03 -6.44
C VAL A 105 -10.18 7.28 -7.58
N TRP A 106 -10.04 5.97 -7.40
CA TRP A 106 -9.52 5.03 -8.39
C TRP A 106 -10.67 4.16 -8.88
N LEU A 107 -10.98 4.28 -10.16
CA LEU A 107 -11.99 3.52 -10.88
C LEU A 107 -11.33 2.56 -11.88
N SER A 108 -12.10 1.65 -12.47
CA SER A 108 -11.65 0.90 -13.65
C SER A 108 -11.36 1.86 -14.82
N ALA A 109 -10.42 1.49 -15.69
CA ALA A 109 -10.07 2.28 -16.87
C ALA A 109 -11.23 2.47 -17.87
N SER A 110 -12.26 1.63 -17.78
CA SER A 110 -13.49 1.73 -18.57
C SER A 110 -14.54 2.67 -17.97
N ASP A 111 -14.38 3.07 -16.71
CA ASP A 111 -15.39 3.82 -15.97
C ASP A 111 -15.07 5.31 -15.96
N ALA A 112 -16.13 6.12 -15.93
CA ALA A 112 -16.02 7.58 -15.85
C ALA A 112 -16.81 8.11 -14.65
N ALA A 113 -16.35 9.25 -14.14
CA ALA A 113 -17.05 10.04 -13.13
C ALA A 113 -17.52 11.36 -13.75
N ASP A 114 -18.79 11.68 -13.53
CA ASP A 114 -19.38 12.91 -14.06
C ASP A 114 -18.98 14.12 -13.22
N ALA A 115 -19.25 15.32 -13.71
CA ALA A 115 -19.06 16.54 -12.94
C ALA A 115 -19.71 16.39 -11.54
N PRO A 116 -19.02 16.79 -10.46
CA PRO A 116 -17.86 17.68 -10.42
C PRO A 116 -16.48 16.97 -10.48
N TRP A 117 -16.44 15.68 -10.82
CA TRP A 117 -15.19 14.94 -10.93
C TRP A 117 -14.43 15.31 -12.20
N THR A 118 -13.11 15.43 -12.08
CA THR A 118 -12.20 15.65 -13.20
C THR A 118 -11.20 14.51 -13.29
N SER A 119 -11.00 13.98 -14.51
CA SER A 119 -9.98 12.94 -14.75
C SER A 119 -8.59 13.54 -14.54
N ILE A 120 -7.78 12.86 -13.72
CA ILE A 120 -6.33 13.07 -13.64
C ILE A 120 -5.66 12.24 -14.74
N ASP A 121 -6.10 10.99 -14.88
CA ASP A 121 -5.71 10.05 -15.92
C ASP A 121 -6.83 9.02 -16.17
N SER A 122 -6.50 7.89 -16.82
CA SER A 122 -7.47 6.86 -17.21
C SER A 122 -8.14 6.13 -16.04
N THR A 123 -7.56 6.12 -14.83
CA THR A 123 -8.14 5.41 -13.67
C THR A 123 -8.40 6.32 -12.48
N ARG A 124 -7.80 7.52 -12.45
CA ARG A 124 -7.90 8.45 -11.33
C ARG A 124 -8.76 9.65 -11.64
N TRP A 125 -9.68 9.92 -10.73
CA TRP A 125 -10.61 11.06 -10.80
C TRP A 125 -10.51 11.88 -9.52
N ARG A 126 -10.52 13.21 -9.65
CA ARG A 126 -10.43 14.13 -8.53
C ARG A 126 -11.66 15.00 -8.43
N ARG A 127 -12.13 15.20 -7.21
CA ARG A 127 -13.15 16.17 -6.85
C ARG A 127 -12.56 17.20 -5.88
N PRO A 128 -12.56 18.49 -6.22
CA PRO A 128 -12.13 19.55 -5.31
C PRO A 128 -13.02 19.66 -4.08
N ALA A 129 -12.46 20.05 -2.93
CA ALA A 129 -13.24 20.24 -1.69
C ALA A 129 -14.34 21.31 -1.82
N ALA A 130 -14.11 22.34 -2.66
CA ALA A 130 -15.06 23.42 -2.91
C ALA A 130 -16.19 23.04 -3.88
N ALA A 131 -16.20 21.82 -4.42
CA ALA A 131 -17.22 21.39 -5.38
C ALA A 131 -18.59 21.28 -4.71
N PRO A 132 -19.68 21.66 -5.41
CA PRO A 132 -21.04 21.53 -4.90
C PRO A 132 -21.37 20.09 -4.49
N GLY A 133 -22.14 19.93 -3.41
CA GLY A 133 -22.63 18.65 -2.93
C GLY A 133 -21.67 17.84 -2.04
N LEU A 134 -20.47 18.34 -1.75
CA LEU A 134 -19.64 17.75 -0.70
C LEU A 134 -20.20 18.32 0.61
N GLN A 135 -20.92 17.50 1.40
CA GLN A 135 -21.44 17.98 2.68
C GLN A 135 -20.27 18.39 3.58
N VAL A 136 -20.09 19.70 3.75
CA VAL A 136 -19.18 20.29 4.73
C VAL A 136 -19.77 20.01 6.12
N PRO A 137 -18.98 19.57 7.10
CA PRO A 137 -19.48 19.40 8.46
C PRO A 137 -19.89 20.78 9.02
N GLY A 138 -21.19 20.98 9.24
CA GLY A 138 -21.76 22.10 9.98
C GLY A 138 -22.67 23.01 9.16
N ASP A 139 -23.95 22.63 9.02
CA ASP A 139 -25.06 23.41 9.57
C ASP A 139 -26.37 22.63 9.39
N GLY A 140 -27.24 22.75 10.39
CA GLY A 140 -28.41 21.89 10.59
C GLY A 140 -29.40 21.88 9.42
N GLY A 141 -29.98 20.70 9.19
CA GLY A 141 -31.10 20.52 8.28
C GLY A 141 -31.27 19.04 7.94
N GLY A 142 -32.16 18.37 8.67
CA GLY A 142 -32.45 16.95 8.48
C GLY A 142 -32.79 16.62 7.03
N VAL A 143 -31.88 15.90 6.37
CA VAL A 143 -32.15 15.12 5.17
C VAL A 143 -31.38 13.82 5.34
N THR A 144 -32.12 12.72 5.28
CA THR A 144 -31.71 11.32 5.34
C THR A 144 -30.22 11.10 5.10
N SER A 145 -29.48 10.63 6.12
CA SER A 145 -28.14 10.07 5.91
C SER A 145 -28.23 9.08 4.75
N PRO A 146 -27.47 9.29 3.65
CA PRO A 146 -27.31 8.23 2.67
C PRO A 146 -26.81 7.02 3.44
N ALA A 147 -27.51 5.90 3.34
CA ALA A 147 -27.11 4.68 4.01
C ALA A 147 -25.65 4.43 3.68
N VAL A 148 -24.77 4.49 4.68
CA VAL A 148 -23.36 4.12 4.52
C VAL A 148 -23.38 2.78 3.80
N PRO A 149 -22.68 2.60 2.66
CA PRO A 149 -22.74 1.34 1.94
C PRO A 149 -22.23 0.24 2.87
N THR A 150 -23.15 -0.50 3.49
CA THR A 150 -22.85 -1.45 4.57
C THR A 150 -21.94 -2.58 4.08
N THR A 151 -21.88 -2.75 2.76
CA THR A 151 -21.09 -3.74 2.05
C THR A 151 -19.63 -3.30 1.80
N ALA A 152 -19.32 -2.00 1.79
CA ALA A 152 -17.97 -1.47 1.52
C ALA A 152 -16.99 -1.67 2.67
N CYS A 153 -15.77 -2.15 2.38
CA CYS A 153 -14.73 -2.40 3.37
C CYS A 153 -13.52 -1.51 3.13
N LEU A 154 -13.63 -0.22 3.44
CA LEU A 154 -12.50 0.69 3.31
C LEU A 154 -11.49 0.47 4.44
N VAL A 155 -10.25 0.19 4.05
CA VAL A 155 -9.10 0.08 4.96
C VAL A 155 -8.03 1.08 4.55
N ARG A 156 -7.40 1.75 5.52
CA ARG A 156 -6.24 2.60 5.25
C ARG A 156 -5.03 1.72 4.98
N ALA A 157 -4.61 1.67 3.72
CA ALA A 157 -3.47 0.86 3.29
C ALA A 157 -2.12 1.54 3.57
N GLY A 158 -2.11 2.87 3.67
CA GLY A 158 -0.92 3.66 3.95
C GLY A 158 -1.08 5.11 3.51
N THR A 159 0.04 5.82 3.35
CA THR A 159 0.06 7.18 2.82
C THR A 159 0.75 7.26 1.46
N ASN A 160 0.26 8.11 0.57
CA ASN A 160 0.96 8.43 -0.68
C ASN A 160 2.16 9.39 -0.44
N ASP A 161 2.86 9.77 -1.50
CA ASP A 161 4.01 10.69 -1.44
C ASP A 161 3.68 12.06 -0.80
N GLY A 162 2.40 12.46 -0.80
CA GLY A 162 1.92 13.67 -0.14
C GLY A 162 1.55 13.48 1.33
N ASN A 163 1.90 12.33 1.94
CA ASN A 163 1.47 11.92 3.29
C ASN A 163 -0.06 11.87 3.48
N ARG A 164 -0.81 11.69 2.40
CA ARG A 164 -2.28 11.62 2.44
C ARG A 164 -2.72 10.17 2.60
N PRO A 165 -3.73 9.87 3.42
CA PRO A 165 -4.20 8.51 3.64
C PRO A 165 -4.83 8.00 2.35
N VAL A 166 -4.48 6.78 1.99
CA VAL A 166 -5.10 6.06 0.87
C VAL A 166 -5.88 4.89 1.44
N PHE A 167 -7.17 4.90 1.15
CA PHE A 167 -8.12 3.86 1.50
C PHE A 167 -8.26 2.91 0.32
N VAL A 168 -8.20 1.62 0.58
CA VAL A 168 -8.47 0.55 -0.40
C VAL A 168 -9.77 -0.14 0.00
N ASP A 169 -10.62 -0.47 -0.97
CA ASP A 169 -11.86 -1.19 -0.71
C ASP A 169 -11.64 -2.71 -0.79
N LEU A 170 -11.44 -3.37 0.37
CA LEU A 170 -11.28 -4.83 0.43
C LEU A 170 -12.55 -5.59 0.06
N SER A 171 -13.72 -4.95 -0.01
CA SER A 171 -14.93 -5.62 -0.50
C SER A 171 -14.90 -5.87 -2.01
N ARG A 172 -13.91 -5.31 -2.73
CA ARG A 172 -13.59 -5.62 -4.13
C ARG A 172 -12.63 -6.80 -4.28
N LEU A 173 -12.04 -7.28 -3.18
CA LEU A 173 -11.17 -8.45 -3.20
C LEU A 173 -12.01 -9.72 -3.17
N ASP A 174 -12.18 -10.34 -4.34
CA ASP A 174 -12.75 -11.68 -4.45
C ASP A 174 -11.66 -12.73 -4.24
N GLY A 175 -11.33 -13.01 -2.98
CA GLY A 175 -10.42 -14.07 -2.59
C GLY A 175 -9.25 -13.63 -1.72
N VAL A 176 -8.03 -13.90 -2.18
CA VAL A 176 -6.81 -13.79 -1.35
C VAL A 176 -5.98 -12.58 -1.73
N LEU A 177 -5.60 -11.78 -0.73
CA LEU A 177 -4.52 -10.80 -0.81
C LEU A 177 -3.22 -11.43 -0.30
N SER A 178 -2.22 -11.52 -1.18
CA SER A 178 -0.85 -11.89 -0.84
C SER A 178 0.02 -10.65 -0.71
N VAL A 179 0.67 -10.49 0.44
CA VAL A 179 1.62 -9.42 0.74
C VAL A 179 3.01 -10.04 0.89
N THR A 180 3.90 -9.73 -0.04
CA THR A 180 5.25 -10.32 -0.12
C THR A 180 6.34 -9.27 -0.10
N GLY A 181 7.60 -9.66 0.06
CA GLY A 181 8.74 -8.75 0.11
C GLY A 181 9.42 -8.73 1.48
N GLU A 182 9.69 -7.54 2.02
CA GLU A 182 10.27 -7.39 3.35
C GLU A 182 9.31 -7.92 4.42
N LYS A 183 9.70 -9.01 5.11
CA LYS A 183 8.83 -9.78 6.02
C LYS A 183 8.24 -8.93 7.15
N THR A 184 9.04 -8.04 7.73
CA THR A 184 8.59 -7.17 8.83
C THR A 184 7.52 -6.19 8.35
N VAL A 185 7.73 -5.56 7.20
CA VAL A 185 6.78 -4.62 6.61
C VAL A 185 5.52 -5.34 6.11
N ALA A 186 5.66 -6.54 5.52
CA ALA A 186 4.49 -7.34 5.08
C ALA A 186 3.60 -7.72 6.27
N ARG A 187 4.20 -8.09 7.40
CA ARG A 187 3.48 -8.30 8.66
C ARG A 187 2.78 -7.03 9.14
N ASP A 188 3.49 -5.89 9.15
CA ASP A 188 2.92 -4.60 9.56
C ASP A 188 1.72 -4.21 8.67
N VAL A 189 1.81 -4.43 7.36
CA VAL A 189 0.67 -4.24 6.42
C VAL A 189 -0.54 -5.03 6.90
N VAL A 190 -0.42 -6.37 7.02
CA VAL A 190 -1.58 -7.21 7.38
C VAL A 190 -2.10 -6.87 8.78
N GLN A 191 -1.22 -6.57 9.73
CA GLN A 191 -1.61 -6.16 11.09
C GLN A 191 -2.39 -4.82 11.08
N ASN A 192 -1.97 -3.85 10.27
CA ASN A 192 -2.66 -2.58 10.10
C ASN A 192 -4.02 -2.75 9.41
N LEU A 193 -4.10 -3.61 8.38
CA LEU A 193 -5.37 -3.94 7.73
C LEU A 193 -6.35 -4.56 8.73
N LEU A 194 -5.89 -5.51 9.56
CA LEU A 194 -6.71 -6.11 10.61
C LEU A 194 -7.18 -5.05 11.62
N ALA A 195 -6.30 -4.14 12.05
CA ALA A 195 -6.68 -3.07 12.96
C ALA A 195 -7.75 -2.13 12.36
N GLU A 196 -7.65 -1.78 11.07
CA GLU A 196 -8.66 -0.96 10.39
C GLU A 196 -9.99 -1.69 10.23
N ILE A 197 -9.97 -2.98 9.89
CA ILE A 197 -11.20 -3.77 9.82
C ILE A 197 -11.83 -3.88 11.21
N ALA A 198 -11.03 -4.07 12.25
CA ALA A 198 -11.48 -4.16 13.63
C ALA A 198 -12.14 -2.85 14.13
N ARG A 199 -11.71 -1.70 13.59
CA ARG A 199 -12.32 -0.38 13.86
C ARG A 199 -13.63 -0.17 13.10
N THR A 200 -13.64 -0.51 11.81
CA THR A 200 -14.78 -0.20 10.91
C THR A 200 -15.86 -1.27 10.95
N ARG A 201 -15.50 -2.50 11.29
CA ARG A 201 -16.35 -3.70 11.29
C ARG A 201 -16.06 -4.59 12.50
N PRO A 202 -16.35 -4.11 13.72
CA PRO A 202 -16.20 -4.92 14.92
C PRO A 202 -17.08 -6.18 14.84
N GLY A 203 -16.63 -7.27 15.44
CA GLY A 203 -17.30 -8.57 15.43
C GLY A 203 -17.07 -9.40 14.17
N THR A 204 -16.31 -8.90 13.18
CA THR A 204 -15.99 -9.70 11.98
C THR A 204 -15.28 -11.00 12.39
N PRO A 205 -15.75 -12.19 11.93
CA PRO A 205 -15.09 -13.46 12.21
C PRO A 205 -13.70 -13.55 11.58
N VAL A 206 -12.73 -14.07 12.32
CA VAL A 206 -11.34 -14.26 11.86
C VAL A 206 -10.87 -15.67 12.23
N THR A 207 -10.31 -16.39 11.28
CA THR A 207 -9.51 -17.60 11.55
C THR A 207 -8.05 -17.34 11.20
N VAL A 208 -7.12 -17.92 11.97
CA VAL A 208 -5.68 -17.73 11.79
C VAL A 208 -5.02 -19.05 11.47
N LEU A 209 -4.44 -19.14 10.27
CA LEU A 209 -3.60 -20.25 9.84
C LEU A 209 -2.13 -19.87 10.05
N ARG A 210 -1.30 -20.85 10.41
CA ARG A 210 0.08 -20.59 10.85
C ARG A 210 1.06 -20.44 9.70
N GLY A 211 0.74 -20.94 8.51
CA GLY A 211 1.67 -20.97 7.38
C GLY A 211 2.99 -21.66 7.74
N THR A 212 4.08 -21.20 7.12
CA THR A 212 5.43 -21.66 7.45
C THR A 212 5.79 -21.40 8.92
N ALA A 213 6.37 -22.41 9.59
CA ALA A 213 6.65 -22.39 11.03
C ALA A 213 7.51 -21.20 11.53
N ASP A 214 8.33 -20.61 10.66
CA ASP A 214 9.23 -19.49 11.02
C ASP A 214 8.55 -18.11 10.97
N ALA A 215 7.28 -18.04 10.57
CA ALA A 215 6.57 -16.77 10.50
C ALA A 215 6.13 -16.31 11.91
N PRO A 216 6.49 -15.09 12.34
CA PRO A 216 6.05 -14.57 13.63
C PRO A 216 4.54 -14.40 13.64
N PRO A 217 3.81 -14.79 14.69
CA PRO A 217 2.34 -14.78 14.68
C PRO A 217 1.78 -13.36 14.52
N LEU A 218 0.60 -13.27 13.90
CA LEU A 218 -0.21 -12.06 13.89
C LEU A 218 -1.08 -11.98 15.14
N ALA A 219 -1.21 -10.76 15.67
CA ALA A 219 -2.13 -10.50 16.76
C ALA A 219 -3.50 -10.19 16.17
N VAL A 220 -4.53 -10.95 16.54
CA VAL A 220 -5.91 -10.62 16.17
C VAL A 220 -6.41 -9.51 17.10
N PRO A 221 -6.82 -8.34 16.58
CA PRO A 221 -7.41 -7.28 17.39
C PRO A 221 -8.61 -7.79 18.21
N PRO A 222 -8.79 -7.34 19.47
CA PRO A 222 -9.79 -7.88 20.38
C PRO A 222 -11.24 -7.61 19.95
N SER A 223 -11.47 -6.59 19.11
CA SER A 223 -12.80 -6.33 18.55
C SER A 223 -13.13 -7.22 17.35
N LEU A 224 -12.23 -8.11 16.91
CA LEU A 224 -12.53 -9.16 15.93
C LEU A 224 -12.85 -10.48 16.66
N GLN A 225 -13.75 -11.28 16.08
CA GLN A 225 -14.15 -12.54 16.66
C GLN A 225 -13.24 -13.67 16.15
N GLN A 226 -12.23 -14.05 16.94
CA GLN A 226 -11.35 -15.16 16.58
C GLN A 226 -12.10 -16.49 16.71
N LEU A 227 -12.16 -17.26 15.61
CA LEU A 227 -12.71 -18.60 15.55
C LEU A 227 -11.57 -19.62 15.41
N PRO A 228 -11.60 -20.74 16.16
CA PRO A 228 -10.55 -21.75 16.10
C PRO A 228 -10.55 -22.54 14.79
N GLN A 229 -11.73 -22.74 14.18
CA GLN A 229 -11.88 -23.42 12.90
C GLN A 229 -13.23 -23.03 12.27
N VAL A 230 -13.26 -22.95 10.94
CA VAL A 230 -14.47 -22.65 10.15
C VAL A 230 -14.76 -23.84 9.26
N THR A 231 -15.97 -24.38 9.35
CA THR A 231 -16.41 -25.40 8.40
C THR A 231 -16.90 -24.68 7.14
N PRO A 232 -16.34 -24.95 5.94
CA PRO A 232 -16.80 -24.30 4.72
C PRO A 232 -18.26 -24.65 4.46
N GLN A 233 -19.12 -23.64 4.43
CA GLN A 233 -20.46 -23.77 3.86
C GLN A 233 -20.44 -23.07 2.50
N ALA A 234 -20.65 -23.84 1.43
CA ALA A 234 -20.71 -23.29 0.08
C ALA A 234 -21.84 -22.27 0.00
N VAL A 235 -21.51 -21.05 -0.43
CA VAL A 235 -22.52 -20.02 -0.66
C VAL A 235 -22.91 -20.09 -2.13
N ALA A 236 -24.22 -20.14 -2.41
CA ALA A 236 -24.71 -20.04 -3.78
C ALA A 236 -24.17 -18.75 -4.41
N VAL A 237 -23.35 -18.89 -5.45
CA VAL A 237 -22.86 -17.76 -6.24
C VAL A 237 -24.08 -17.13 -6.91
N PRO A 238 -24.36 -15.83 -6.72
CA PRO A 238 -25.38 -15.16 -7.50
C PRO A 238 -25.06 -15.35 -8.98
N VAL A 239 -26.02 -15.85 -9.76
CA VAL A 239 -25.86 -16.01 -11.21
C VAL A 239 -25.44 -14.64 -11.78
N PRO A 240 -24.31 -14.56 -12.50
CA PRO A 240 -23.84 -13.28 -13.01
C PRO A 240 -24.89 -12.71 -13.95
N ALA A 241 -25.52 -11.61 -13.53
CA ALA A 241 -26.36 -10.80 -14.40
C ALA A 241 -25.45 -10.12 -15.42
N HIS A 242 -25.27 -10.81 -16.56
CA HIS A 242 -24.68 -10.34 -17.80
C HIS A 242 -23.15 -10.12 -17.80
N GLY A 243 -22.43 -11.08 -18.41
CA GLY A 243 -21.04 -10.93 -18.87
C GLY A 243 -19.97 -11.39 -17.87
N THR A 244 -19.01 -12.19 -18.37
CA THR A 244 -17.88 -12.73 -17.60
C THR A 244 -16.96 -11.66 -17.01
N VAL A 245 -16.95 -10.45 -17.57
CA VAL A 245 -16.11 -9.32 -17.13
C VAL A 245 -16.71 -8.56 -15.94
N ARG A 246 -18.05 -8.47 -15.83
CA ARG A 246 -18.71 -7.74 -14.73
C ARG A 246 -18.71 -8.50 -13.40
N ALA A 247 -18.60 -9.82 -13.43
CA ALA A 247 -18.51 -10.65 -12.23
C ALA A 247 -17.26 -10.34 -11.39
N ALA A 248 -16.14 -9.96 -12.02
CA ALA A 248 -14.89 -9.62 -11.35
C ALA A 248 -14.91 -8.23 -10.65
N ALA A 249 -15.89 -7.38 -10.98
CA ALA A 249 -16.05 -6.04 -10.41
C ALA A 249 -17.11 -5.99 -9.28
N ALA A 250 -17.82 -7.10 -9.04
CA ALA A 250 -18.90 -7.16 -8.07
C ALA A 250 -18.37 -7.02 -6.64
N ARG A 251 -18.93 -6.08 -5.88
CA ARG A 251 -18.65 -5.93 -4.46
C ARG A 251 -19.19 -7.15 -3.71
N ARG A 252 -18.35 -7.78 -2.88
CA ARG A 252 -18.79 -8.83 -1.95
C ARG A 252 -18.68 -8.34 -0.52
N PRO A 253 -19.77 -8.41 0.28
CA PRO A 253 -19.67 -8.07 1.69
C PRO A 253 -18.66 -9.02 2.37
N LEU A 254 -17.82 -8.46 3.23
CA LEU A 254 -16.83 -9.22 3.99
C LEU A 254 -17.58 -10.08 5.03
N ARG A 255 -17.64 -11.39 4.81
CA ARG A 255 -18.33 -12.32 5.72
C ARG A 255 -17.42 -12.86 6.83
N GLY A 256 -16.12 -12.83 6.60
CA GLY A 256 -15.10 -13.30 7.52
C GLY A 256 -13.71 -13.19 6.89
N LEU A 257 -12.69 -13.40 7.71
CA LEU A 257 -11.29 -13.28 7.34
C LEU A 257 -10.53 -14.58 7.61
N VAL A 258 -9.74 -15.02 6.64
CA VAL A 258 -8.71 -16.04 6.84
C VAL A 258 -7.36 -15.34 6.82
N VAL A 259 -6.64 -15.40 7.92
CA VAL A 259 -5.34 -14.75 8.05
C VAL A 259 -4.25 -15.81 8.07
N VAL A 260 -3.24 -15.70 7.21
CA VAL A 260 -2.15 -16.68 7.16
C VAL A 260 -0.80 -16.06 7.49
N ALA A 261 -0.12 -16.71 8.43
CA ALA A 261 1.21 -16.37 8.86
C ALA A 261 2.32 -16.88 7.94
N GLY A 262 2.78 -16.06 6.99
CA GLY A 262 3.76 -16.50 5.99
C GLY A 262 3.12 -17.27 4.83
N THR A 263 3.92 -18.08 4.13
CA THR A 263 3.46 -18.85 2.97
C THR A 263 2.60 -20.03 3.44
N PRO A 264 1.36 -20.21 2.92
CA PRO A 264 0.50 -21.32 3.28
C PRO A 264 1.12 -22.66 2.85
N THR A 265 1.00 -23.68 3.70
CA THR A 265 1.28 -25.07 3.32
C THR A 265 0.26 -25.59 2.32
N GLY A 266 0.51 -26.74 1.68
CA GLY A 266 -0.46 -27.31 0.72
C GLY A 266 -1.86 -27.55 1.31
N ARG A 267 -1.93 -27.93 2.60
CA ARG A 267 -3.20 -28.07 3.32
C ARG A 267 -3.89 -26.73 3.55
N GLU A 268 -3.15 -25.72 4.02
CA GLU A 268 -3.70 -24.38 4.27
C GLU A 268 -4.07 -23.66 2.98
N ALA A 269 -3.36 -23.92 1.88
CA ALA A 269 -3.71 -23.42 0.55
C ALA A 269 -5.06 -23.99 0.07
N ALA A 270 -5.31 -25.28 0.31
CA ALA A 270 -6.61 -25.90 0.02
C ALA A 270 -7.73 -25.31 0.91
N GLU A 271 -7.46 -25.02 2.18
CA GLU A 271 -8.41 -24.37 3.09
C GLU A 271 -8.71 -22.93 2.67
N LEU A 272 -7.68 -22.15 2.29
CA LEU A 272 -7.82 -20.83 1.70
C LEU A 272 -8.67 -20.87 0.43
N ALA A 273 -8.43 -21.83 -0.47
CA ALA A 273 -9.23 -21.99 -1.68
C ALA A 273 -10.70 -22.33 -1.36
N ALA A 274 -10.97 -23.17 -0.36
CA ALA A 274 -12.33 -23.52 0.03
C ALA A 274 -13.12 -22.36 0.66
N LEU A 275 -12.45 -21.52 1.46
CA LEU A 275 -13.09 -20.40 2.16
C LEU A 275 -13.14 -19.11 1.31
N CYS A 276 -12.06 -18.83 0.59
CA CYS A 276 -11.84 -17.58 -0.13
C CYS A 276 -11.90 -17.71 -1.66
N GLY A 277 -11.83 -18.93 -2.21
CA GLY A 277 -11.87 -19.12 -3.65
C GLY A 277 -13.23 -18.79 -4.27
N PRO A 278 -13.30 -18.69 -5.61
CA PRO A 278 -14.56 -18.50 -6.33
C PRO A 278 -15.58 -19.59 -5.96
N GLY A 279 -16.76 -19.18 -5.48
CA GLY A 279 -17.81 -20.11 -5.01
C GLY A 279 -17.58 -20.70 -3.62
N GLY A 280 -16.54 -20.25 -2.91
CA GLY A 280 -16.30 -20.61 -1.51
C GLY A 280 -17.29 -19.96 -0.53
N ALA A 281 -16.91 -19.95 0.75
CA ALA A 281 -17.73 -19.38 1.83
C ALA A 281 -17.90 -17.84 1.75
N GLY A 282 -17.23 -17.19 0.80
CA GLY A 282 -17.23 -15.73 0.64
C GLY A 282 -16.38 -15.02 1.70
N TRP A 283 -15.37 -15.71 2.23
CA TRP A 283 -14.39 -15.14 3.16
C TRP A 283 -13.26 -14.48 2.37
N THR A 284 -12.57 -13.52 2.99
CA THR A 284 -11.41 -12.86 2.37
C THR A 284 -10.12 -13.33 3.03
N GLY A 285 -9.13 -13.69 2.21
CA GLY A 285 -7.83 -14.16 2.67
C GLY A 285 -6.82 -13.02 2.78
N LEU A 286 -6.11 -12.91 3.90
CA LEU A 286 -5.00 -11.98 4.11
C LEU A 286 -3.73 -12.80 4.44
N VAL A 287 -2.76 -12.81 3.54
CA VAL A 287 -1.53 -13.62 3.64
C VAL A 287 -0.33 -12.69 3.61
N TYR A 288 0.51 -12.64 4.66
CA TYR A 288 1.82 -11.97 4.59
C TYR A 288 2.91 -12.97 4.18
N GLY A 289 2.75 -13.48 2.98
CA GLY A 289 3.58 -14.51 2.35
C GLY A 289 3.07 -14.77 0.95
N GLU A 290 3.81 -15.59 0.20
CA GLU A 290 3.44 -15.94 -1.17
C GLU A 290 2.20 -16.85 -1.15
N ALA A 291 1.16 -16.54 -1.93
CA ALA A 291 0.02 -17.44 -2.14
C ALA A 291 -0.19 -17.62 -3.64
N GLN A 292 -0.28 -18.88 -4.08
CA GLN A 292 -0.30 -19.23 -5.50
C GLN A 292 -1.44 -18.55 -6.26
N ASP A 293 -2.66 -18.66 -5.72
CA ASP A 293 -3.89 -18.15 -6.34
C ASP A 293 -4.36 -16.81 -5.75
N ALA A 294 -3.40 -15.95 -5.38
CA ALA A 294 -3.70 -14.63 -4.87
C ALA A 294 -4.37 -13.76 -5.95
N HIS A 295 -5.56 -13.24 -5.63
CA HIS A 295 -6.28 -12.31 -6.50
C HIS A 295 -5.56 -10.96 -6.52
N TRP A 296 -5.18 -10.43 -5.35
CA TRP A 296 -4.34 -9.23 -5.25
C TRP A 296 -2.97 -9.57 -4.70
N ARG A 297 -1.95 -8.91 -5.25
CA ARG A 297 -0.54 -9.08 -4.87
C ARG A 297 0.06 -7.73 -4.53
N TRP A 298 0.47 -7.57 -3.27
CA TRP A 298 1.14 -6.38 -2.77
C TRP A 298 2.59 -6.70 -2.46
N TYR A 299 3.47 -5.75 -2.75
CA TYR A 299 4.92 -5.94 -2.62
C TYR A 299 5.53 -4.91 -1.68
N THR A 300 6.16 -5.36 -0.61
CA THR A 300 6.79 -4.51 0.39
C THR A 300 8.29 -4.43 0.21
N ASP A 301 8.88 -3.29 0.59
CA ASP A 301 10.32 -3.09 0.59
C ASP A 301 10.89 -2.83 1.99
N GLY A 302 12.23 -2.84 2.09
CA GLY A 302 12.95 -2.53 3.33
C GLY A 302 12.81 -1.08 3.82
N ASP A 303 12.23 -0.22 2.99
CA ASP A 303 12.02 1.19 3.28
C ASP A 303 10.67 1.45 3.97
N GLY A 304 9.83 0.41 4.12
CA GLY A 304 8.50 0.51 4.70
C GLY A 304 7.44 0.93 3.70
N ARG A 305 7.69 0.73 2.40
CA ARG A 305 6.71 0.97 1.35
C ARG A 305 5.99 -0.30 0.95
N VAL A 306 4.81 -0.13 0.38
CA VAL A 306 4.02 -1.16 -0.28
C VAL A 306 3.65 -0.68 -1.69
N ASP A 307 3.87 -1.53 -2.67
CA ASP A 307 3.41 -1.39 -4.04
C ASP A 307 2.13 -2.22 -4.21
N ILE A 308 1.11 -1.63 -4.81
CA ILE A 308 -0.19 -2.23 -5.12
C ILE A 308 -0.38 -2.10 -6.65
N PRO A 309 0.18 -3.01 -7.45
CA PRO A 309 0.27 -2.82 -8.89
C PRO A 309 -1.08 -2.76 -9.59
N VAL A 310 -2.08 -3.50 -9.08
CA VAL A 310 -3.45 -3.49 -9.64
C VAL A 310 -4.11 -2.11 -9.58
N LEU A 311 -3.61 -1.20 -8.73
CA LEU A 311 -4.10 0.16 -8.57
C LEU A 311 -3.06 1.23 -8.97
N ASP A 312 -1.88 0.83 -9.45
CA ASP A 312 -0.73 1.70 -9.68
C ASP A 312 -0.42 2.61 -8.46
N LEU A 313 -0.42 2.03 -7.27
CA LEU A 313 -0.24 2.74 -5.99
C LEU A 313 1.06 2.33 -5.31
N LYS A 314 1.84 3.33 -4.86
CA LYS A 314 2.98 3.15 -3.97
C LYS A 314 2.75 3.94 -2.69
N LEU A 315 2.70 3.24 -1.57
CA LEU A 315 2.30 3.80 -0.28
C LEU A 315 3.38 3.56 0.78
N THR A 316 3.48 4.46 1.75
CA THR A 316 4.23 4.25 2.98
C THR A 316 3.32 3.62 4.03
N VAL A 317 3.74 2.47 4.58
CA VAL A 317 2.94 1.68 5.52
C VAL A 317 3.19 2.16 6.96
N PRO A 318 2.18 2.29 7.81
CA PRO A 318 2.38 2.52 9.25
C PRO A 318 3.19 1.39 9.93
N ALA A 319 3.71 1.65 11.12
CA ALA A 319 4.47 0.69 11.94
C ALA A 319 3.98 0.70 13.38
#